data_AF-I7LK21-F1
#
_entry.id   AF-I7LK21-F1
#
_cell.length_a   1.000
_cell.length_b   1.000
_cell.length_c   1.000
_cell.angle_alpha   90.00
_cell.angle_beta   90.00
_cell.angle_gamma   90.00
#
_symmetry.space_group_name_H-M   'P 1'
#
loop_
_entity.id
_entity.type
_entity.pdbx_description
1 polymer ?
#
loop_
_entity_poly.entity_id
_entity_poly.type
_entity_poly.pdbx_seq_one_letter_code
_entity_poly.pdbx_strand_id
1 'polypeptide(L)'
;MIGDNPSPTRSNRSTGSGLLMVARKEFTDHLTSRTFLLFAVLLLVVCIIPFQQGLAGYHAKAQAYAEGPIITPWGVEEFGSVPPAAADVYSGLPRAAFSTTGAILAIAMGFDLVSREWQTGSLKLLLVRPVFRDQIITGKALGGLFALTTLVFAGLAVSLGVLLVEGIVPDSDALISILLFALATVAFLAFYFSLALTISTVVPRTGKAFLYALVAFFVFTALVPTVGVVAKDVVVGAHPLPGASPAEREDYQARLELVESVATFFSPQWNYELVATSALEPRLAAYGFIGGSAAYLPYDVTAHPADAFARFWQNVLVLFMAPLVLYGIAFLAFQRMDVR
;
A
#
# COMPACT_ATOMS: atom_id res chain seq x y z
N MET A 1 59.07 -31.36 -14.97
CA MET A 1 57.67 -31.69 -15.30
C MET A 1 56.79 -31.06 -14.23
N ILE A 2 56.03 -30.05 -14.65
CA ILE A 2 55.18 -29.19 -13.83
C ILE A 2 53.87 -29.95 -13.57
N GLY A 3 53.54 -30.17 -12.31
CA GLY A 3 52.25 -30.73 -11.91
C GLY A 3 51.28 -29.61 -11.59
N ASP A 4 50.45 -29.25 -12.56
CA ASP A 4 49.29 -28.38 -12.36
C ASP A 4 48.28 -29.07 -11.46
N ASN A 5 48.01 -28.45 -10.32
CA ASN A 5 46.98 -28.88 -9.38
C ASN A 5 45.71 -28.05 -9.71
N PRO A 6 44.61 -28.63 -10.21
CA PRO A 6 43.42 -27.86 -10.49
C PRO A 6 42.78 -27.43 -9.17
N SER A 7 42.65 -26.12 -8.99
CA SER A 7 41.89 -25.52 -7.90
C SER A 7 40.41 -25.94 -7.98
N PRO A 8 39.73 -26.23 -6.85
CA PRO A 8 38.31 -26.50 -6.90
C PRO A 8 37.60 -25.17 -7.15
N THR A 9 37.02 -25.03 -8.35
CA THR A 9 36.07 -23.98 -8.66
C THR A 9 34.88 -24.11 -7.72
N ARG A 10 34.82 -23.24 -6.70
CA ARG A 10 33.65 -23.03 -5.85
C ARG A 10 32.47 -22.69 -6.77
N SER A 11 31.63 -23.67 -7.05
CA SER A 11 30.47 -23.48 -7.90
C SER A 11 29.51 -22.50 -7.22
N ASN A 12 29.24 -21.38 -7.89
CA ASN A 12 28.30 -20.33 -7.49
C ASN A 12 26.82 -20.79 -7.49
N ARG A 13 26.56 -22.11 -7.46
CA ARG A 13 25.23 -22.74 -7.52
C ARG A 13 24.55 -22.87 -6.16
N SER A 14 25.24 -22.64 -5.04
CA SER A 14 24.65 -22.77 -3.69
C SER A 14 23.91 -21.52 -3.20
N THR A 15 24.31 -20.32 -3.67
CA THR A 15 23.84 -19.03 -3.15
C THR A 15 22.35 -18.79 -3.38
N GLY A 16 21.84 -19.09 -4.59
CA GLY A 16 20.42 -18.98 -4.90
C GLY A 16 19.56 -20.07 -4.25
N SER A 17 20.13 -21.26 -4.02
CA SER A 17 19.38 -22.40 -3.45
C SER A 17 19.01 -22.17 -1.97
N GLY A 18 19.91 -21.55 -1.19
CA GLY A 18 19.69 -21.27 0.23
C GLY A 18 18.61 -20.20 0.44
N LEU A 19 18.71 -19.07 -0.30
CA LEU A 19 17.73 -18.00 -0.24
C LEU A 19 16.32 -18.48 -0.61
N LEU A 20 16.20 -19.18 -1.75
CA LEU A 20 14.90 -19.67 -2.22
C LEU A 20 14.30 -20.70 -1.26
N MET A 21 15.13 -21.55 -0.65
CA MET A 21 14.68 -22.51 0.36
C MET A 21 14.10 -21.81 1.59
N VAL A 22 14.78 -20.79 2.11
CA VAL A 22 14.28 -19.99 3.25
C VAL A 22 13.00 -19.28 2.86
N ALA A 23 12.97 -18.58 1.73
CA ALA A 23 11.79 -17.83 1.28
C ALA A 23 10.57 -18.74 1.09
N ARG A 24 10.72 -19.91 0.47
CA ARG A 24 9.63 -20.87 0.27
C ARG A 24 9.09 -21.42 1.60
N LYS A 25 9.99 -21.69 2.55
CA LYS A 25 9.60 -22.14 3.89
C LYS A 25 8.78 -21.05 4.59
N GLU A 26 9.31 -19.84 4.70
CA GLU A 26 8.66 -18.71 5.38
C GLU A 26 7.31 -18.35 4.72
N PHE A 27 7.24 -18.38 3.38
CA PHE A 27 5.99 -18.22 2.65
C PHE A 27 4.93 -19.25 3.06
N THR A 28 5.31 -20.54 3.13
CA THR A 28 4.40 -21.62 3.52
C THR A 28 3.98 -21.49 4.99
N ASP A 29 4.93 -21.15 5.87
CA ASP A 29 4.69 -20.93 7.30
C ASP A 29 3.71 -19.75 7.51
N HIS A 30 3.80 -18.69 6.71
CA HIS A 30 2.85 -17.58 6.74
C HIS A 30 1.46 -17.99 6.26
N LEU A 31 1.33 -18.61 5.09
CA LEU A 31 0.02 -18.97 4.52
C LEU A 31 -0.75 -19.98 5.39
N THR A 32 -0.05 -20.82 6.14
CA THR A 32 -0.67 -21.83 7.02
C THR A 32 -0.86 -21.34 8.46
N SER A 33 -0.33 -20.16 8.80
CA SER A 33 -0.47 -19.58 10.14
C SER A 33 -1.92 -19.21 10.44
N ARG A 34 -2.42 -19.63 11.60
CA ARG A 34 -3.78 -19.27 12.07
C ARG A 34 -3.97 -17.76 12.17
N THR A 35 -2.94 -17.04 12.60
CA THR A 35 -2.96 -15.58 12.70
C THR A 35 -3.15 -14.94 11.34
N PHE A 36 -2.40 -15.42 10.33
CA PHE A 36 -2.53 -14.95 8.96
C PHE A 36 -3.93 -15.21 8.42
N LEU A 37 -4.44 -16.45 8.56
CA LEU A 37 -5.76 -16.83 8.09
C LEU A 37 -6.88 -16.02 8.77
N LEU A 38 -6.79 -15.77 10.08
CA LEU A 38 -7.76 -14.95 10.80
C LEU A 38 -7.81 -13.52 10.27
N PHE A 39 -6.65 -12.87 10.10
CA PHE A 39 -6.58 -11.52 9.56
C PHE A 39 -6.93 -11.46 8.07
N ALA A 40 -6.61 -12.50 7.28
CA ALA A 40 -7.02 -12.60 5.89
C ALA A 40 -8.55 -12.69 5.76
N VAL A 41 -9.21 -13.52 6.59
CA VAL A 41 -10.68 -13.60 6.65
C VAL A 41 -11.27 -12.27 7.10
N LEU A 42 -10.70 -11.63 8.13
CA LEU A 42 -11.15 -10.32 8.59
C LEU A 42 -11.04 -9.26 7.48
N LEU A 43 -9.93 -9.25 6.73
CA LEU A 43 -9.73 -8.34 5.61
C LEU A 43 -10.78 -8.58 4.52
N LEU A 44 -11.07 -9.84 4.18
CA LEU A 44 -12.12 -10.19 3.22
C LEU A 44 -13.50 -9.67 3.69
N VAL A 45 -13.85 -9.84 4.97
CA VAL A 45 -15.11 -9.34 5.54
C VAL A 45 -15.20 -7.81 5.42
N VAL A 46 -14.11 -7.10 5.70
CA VAL A 46 -14.05 -5.63 5.58
C VAL A 46 -14.20 -5.16 4.13
N CYS A 47 -13.78 -5.96 3.14
CA CYS A 47 -13.95 -5.66 1.72
C CYS A 47 -15.40 -5.79 1.22
N ILE A 48 -16.26 -6.57 1.88
CA ILE A 48 -17.61 -6.87 1.37
C ILE A 48 -18.43 -5.60 1.18
N ILE A 49 -18.53 -4.76 2.22
CA ILE A 49 -19.39 -3.57 2.19
C ILE A 49 -18.92 -2.55 1.13
N PRO A 50 -17.65 -2.11 1.10
CA PRO A 50 -17.20 -1.15 0.10
C PRO A 50 -17.30 -1.69 -1.33
N PHE A 51 -17.08 -2.99 -1.53
CA PHE A 51 -17.22 -3.62 -2.85
C PHE A 51 -18.68 -3.63 -3.31
N GLN A 52 -19.63 -4.00 -2.44
CA GLN A 52 -21.06 -3.93 -2.74
C GLN A 52 -21.53 -2.50 -3.02
N GLN A 53 -21.02 -1.52 -2.26
CA GLN A 53 -21.29 -0.10 -2.51
C GLN A 53 -20.74 0.35 -3.87
N GLY A 54 -19.54 -0.08 -4.24
CA GLY A 54 -18.96 0.20 -5.55
C GLY A 54 -19.74 -0.44 -6.69
N LEU A 55 -20.24 -1.67 -6.50
CA LEU A 55 -21.08 -2.35 -7.48
C LEU A 55 -22.42 -1.62 -7.68
N ALA A 56 -23.08 -1.24 -6.58
CA ALA A 56 -24.29 -0.43 -6.65
C ALA A 56 -24.04 0.94 -7.31
N GLY A 57 -22.90 1.58 -7.00
CA GLY A 57 -22.48 2.84 -7.61
C GLY A 57 -22.24 2.72 -9.12
N TYR A 58 -21.61 1.62 -9.57
CA TYR A 58 -21.42 1.32 -10.99
C TYR A 58 -22.77 1.23 -11.72
N HIS A 59 -23.73 0.46 -11.19
CA HIS A 59 -25.05 0.33 -11.81
C HIS A 59 -25.83 1.64 -11.82
N ALA A 60 -25.76 2.43 -10.75
CA ALA A 60 -26.39 3.75 -10.69
C ALA A 60 -25.80 4.71 -11.74
N LYS A 61 -24.48 4.73 -11.90
CA LYS A 61 -23.79 5.54 -12.92
C LYS A 61 -24.10 5.06 -14.34
N ALA A 62 -24.23 3.74 -14.55
CA ALA A 62 -24.65 3.17 -15.83
C ALA A 62 -26.07 3.58 -16.23
N GLN A 63 -27.00 3.57 -15.27
CA GLN A 63 -28.38 4.01 -15.48
C GLN A 63 -28.45 5.50 -15.82
N ALA A 64 -27.76 6.34 -15.04
CA ALA A 64 -27.68 7.78 -15.31
C ALA A 64 -27.07 8.09 -16.70
N TYR A 65 -26.05 7.32 -17.11
CA TYR A 65 -25.46 7.46 -18.44
C TYR A 65 -26.42 7.10 -19.58
N ALA A 66 -27.30 6.10 -19.38
CA ALA A 66 -28.32 5.74 -20.36
C ALA A 66 -29.42 6.81 -20.50
N GLU A 67 -29.70 7.56 -19.43
CA GLU A 67 -30.69 8.66 -19.42
C GLU A 67 -30.14 9.94 -20.07
N GLY A 68 -28.81 10.06 -20.19
CA GLY A 68 -28.12 11.19 -20.81
C GLY A 68 -27.72 12.27 -19.79
N PRO A 69 -26.80 13.18 -20.19
CA PRO A 69 -26.25 14.19 -19.29
C PRO A 69 -27.31 15.18 -18.83
N ILE A 70 -27.38 15.44 -17.53
CA ILE A 70 -28.25 16.47 -16.95
C ILE A 70 -27.58 17.84 -17.15
N ILE A 71 -28.17 18.68 -18.00
CA ILE A 71 -27.69 20.04 -18.25
C ILE A 71 -28.44 21.00 -17.31
N THR A 72 -27.71 21.61 -16.38
CA THR A 72 -28.22 22.65 -15.49
C THR A 72 -27.75 24.04 -15.95
N PRO A 73 -28.37 25.14 -15.47
CA PRO A 73 -27.89 26.50 -15.74
C PRO A 73 -26.44 26.76 -15.27
N TRP A 74 -25.90 25.89 -14.42
CA TRP A 74 -24.58 26.00 -13.81
C TRP A 74 -23.55 25.03 -14.41
N GLY A 75 -23.95 24.25 -15.42
CA GLY A 75 -23.08 23.28 -16.10
C GLY A 75 -23.73 21.91 -16.28
N VAL A 76 -22.94 20.96 -16.77
CA VAL A 76 -23.35 19.56 -16.94
C VAL A 76 -23.08 18.81 -15.63
N GLU A 77 -24.06 18.05 -15.14
CA GLU A 77 -23.85 17.16 -13.99
C GLU A 77 -22.92 16.02 -14.38
N GLU A 78 -21.74 15.94 -13.75
CA GLU A 78 -20.72 14.97 -14.16
C GLU A 78 -21.12 13.50 -13.89
N PHE A 79 -21.96 13.28 -12.87
CA PHE A 79 -22.48 11.94 -12.58
C PHE A 79 -23.40 11.48 -13.71
N GLY A 80 -23.07 10.35 -14.33
CA GLY A 80 -23.79 9.86 -15.51
C GLY A 80 -23.42 10.56 -16.82
N SER A 81 -22.50 11.53 -16.84
CA SER A 81 -22.03 12.14 -18.09
C SER A 81 -20.89 11.36 -18.77
N VAL A 82 -20.24 10.45 -18.03
CA VAL A 82 -19.16 9.60 -18.51
C VAL A 82 -19.53 8.15 -18.23
N PRO A 83 -19.26 7.21 -19.18
CA PRO A 83 -19.54 5.80 -18.95
C PRO A 83 -18.81 5.30 -17.69
N PRO A 84 -19.44 4.44 -16.87
CA PRO A 84 -18.78 3.87 -15.71
C PRO A 84 -17.70 2.87 -16.14
N ALA A 85 -16.56 2.92 -15.47
CA ALA A 85 -15.48 1.95 -15.66
C ALA A 85 -15.65 0.78 -14.68
N ALA A 86 -15.22 -0.43 -15.06
CA ALA A 86 -15.26 -1.58 -14.15
C ALA A 86 -14.40 -1.36 -12.88
N ALA A 87 -13.38 -0.49 -12.97
CA ALA A 87 -12.55 -0.08 -11.84
C ALA A 87 -13.33 0.73 -10.78
N ASP A 88 -14.43 1.40 -11.15
CA ASP A 88 -15.26 2.21 -10.24
C ASP A 88 -15.81 1.36 -9.07
N VAL A 89 -16.00 0.05 -9.29
CA VAL A 89 -16.45 -0.91 -8.27
C VAL A 89 -15.47 -1.01 -7.08
N TYR A 90 -14.19 -0.74 -7.31
CA TYR A 90 -13.15 -0.81 -6.28
C TYR A 90 -12.97 0.53 -5.53
N SER A 91 -13.62 1.61 -5.95
CA SER A 91 -13.39 2.99 -5.44
C SER A 91 -13.58 3.16 -3.93
N GLY A 92 -14.37 2.30 -3.30
CA GLY A 92 -14.57 2.30 -1.85
C GLY A 92 -13.47 1.58 -1.05
N LEU A 93 -12.66 0.73 -1.69
CA LEU A 93 -11.68 -0.13 -1.00
C LEU A 93 -10.46 0.61 -0.44
N PRO A 94 -9.89 1.66 -1.07
CA PRO A 94 -8.72 2.35 -0.52
C PRO A 94 -8.92 3.00 0.87
N ARG A 95 -10.17 3.14 1.33
CA ARG A 95 -10.55 3.89 2.53
C ARG A 95 -10.08 3.24 3.84
N ALA A 96 -10.23 4.01 4.92
CA ALA A 96 -9.68 3.73 6.25
C ALA A 96 -9.90 2.29 6.77
N ALA A 97 -11.08 1.69 6.61
CA ALA A 97 -11.35 0.36 7.17
C ALA A 97 -10.44 -0.73 6.58
N PHE A 98 -10.30 -0.75 5.25
CA PHE A 98 -9.46 -1.71 4.55
C PHE A 98 -7.97 -1.45 4.81
N SER A 99 -7.53 -0.19 4.68
CA SER A 99 -6.13 0.18 4.89
C SER A 99 -5.67 -0.06 6.33
N THR A 100 -6.51 0.22 7.34
CA THR A 100 -6.22 -0.11 8.74
C THR A 100 -6.13 -1.62 8.98
N THR A 101 -7.10 -2.39 8.48
CA THR A 101 -7.11 -3.86 8.66
C THR A 101 -5.91 -4.51 7.97
N GLY A 102 -5.59 -4.07 6.75
CA GLY A 102 -4.44 -4.53 5.98
C GLY A 102 -3.11 -4.20 6.68
N ALA A 103 -2.96 -2.97 7.19
CA ALA A 103 -1.77 -2.59 7.94
C ALA A 103 -1.56 -3.44 9.20
N ILE A 104 -2.62 -3.72 9.96
CA ILE A 104 -2.54 -4.60 11.14
C ILE A 104 -2.14 -6.02 10.75
N LEU A 105 -2.70 -6.57 9.67
CA LEU A 105 -2.29 -7.87 9.12
C LEU A 105 -0.80 -7.87 8.77
N ALA A 106 -0.33 -6.86 8.04
CA ALA A 106 1.07 -6.74 7.62
C ALA A 106 2.02 -6.67 8.83
N ILE A 107 1.64 -5.92 9.88
CA ILE A 107 2.37 -5.87 11.15
C ILE A 107 2.39 -7.23 11.83
N ALA A 108 1.24 -7.91 11.92
CA ALA A 108 1.11 -9.22 12.52
C ALA A 108 1.95 -10.30 11.82
N MET A 109 2.26 -10.11 10.53
CA MET A 109 3.18 -10.97 9.80
C MET A 109 4.65 -10.62 10.01
N GLY A 110 4.98 -9.35 10.23
CA GLY A 110 6.38 -8.89 10.30
C GLY A 110 6.98 -8.84 11.71
N PHE A 111 6.18 -8.65 12.76
CA PHE A 111 6.68 -8.23 14.08
C PHE A 111 7.55 -9.27 14.79
N ASP A 112 7.40 -10.56 14.49
CA ASP A 112 8.09 -11.64 15.18
C ASP A 112 9.04 -12.47 14.32
N LEU A 113 9.28 -12.05 13.07
CA LEU A 113 10.16 -12.73 12.14
C LEU A 113 11.59 -12.93 12.65
N VAL A 114 12.10 -11.97 13.42
CA VAL A 114 13.44 -12.01 14.00
C VAL A 114 13.37 -12.11 15.52
N SER A 115 12.49 -11.35 16.18
CA SER A 115 12.37 -11.35 17.64
C SER A 115 11.99 -12.73 18.22
N ARG A 116 11.25 -13.58 17.49
CA ARG A 116 10.96 -14.96 17.91
C ARG A 116 12.23 -15.81 17.98
N GLU A 117 13.16 -15.63 17.04
CA GLU A 117 14.42 -16.37 16.99
C GLU A 117 15.39 -15.94 18.10
N TRP A 118 15.34 -14.67 18.49
CA TRP A 118 15.99 -14.16 19.69
C TRP A 118 15.47 -14.87 20.95
N GLN A 119 14.15 -14.87 21.15
CA GLN A 119 13.55 -15.43 22.37
C GLN A 119 13.77 -16.93 22.51
N THR A 120 13.74 -17.66 21.39
CA THR A 120 13.91 -19.12 21.37
C THR A 120 15.37 -19.56 21.32
N GLY A 121 16.32 -18.64 21.17
CA GLY A 121 17.75 -18.94 21.05
C GLY A 121 18.15 -19.66 19.76
N SER A 122 17.22 -19.77 18.79
CA SER A 122 17.43 -20.49 17.52
C SER A 122 18.42 -19.78 16.59
N LEU A 123 18.67 -18.49 16.83
CA LEU A 123 19.61 -17.67 16.06
C LEU A 123 21.03 -18.29 16.02
N LYS A 124 21.48 -18.91 17.12
CA LYS A 124 22.79 -19.59 17.19
C LYS A 124 22.84 -20.85 16.33
N LEU A 125 21.71 -21.57 16.22
CA LEU A 125 21.59 -22.80 15.45
C LEU A 125 21.57 -22.53 13.94
N LEU A 126 21.01 -21.39 13.52
CA LEU A 126 20.97 -20.96 12.13
C LEU A 126 22.35 -20.60 11.59
N LEU A 127 23.26 -20.09 12.44
CA LEU A 127 24.63 -19.73 12.06
C LEU A 127 25.58 -20.92 11.88
N VAL A 128 25.19 -22.11 12.37
CA VAL A 128 25.98 -23.34 12.22
C VAL A 128 25.65 -24.04 10.89
N ARG A 129 24.51 -23.72 10.26
CA ARG A 129 24.13 -24.24 8.94
C ARG A 129 24.78 -23.42 7.82
N PRO A 130 25.02 -24.01 6.64
CA PRO A 130 25.62 -23.32 5.49
C PRO A 130 24.61 -22.36 4.80
N VAL A 131 24.02 -21.45 5.56
CA VAL A 131 23.11 -20.40 5.07
C VAL A 131 23.63 -19.06 5.61
N PHE A 132 23.87 -18.11 4.71
CA PHE A 132 24.42 -16.82 5.09
C PHE A 132 23.36 -15.91 5.75
N ARG A 133 23.78 -14.98 6.61
CA ARG A 133 22.88 -14.09 7.36
C ARG A 133 22.01 -13.21 6.45
N ASP A 134 22.59 -12.72 5.36
CA ASP A 134 21.89 -11.97 4.31
C ASP A 134 20.77 -12.79 3.65
N GLN A 135 20.99 -14.09 3.41
CA GLN A 135 19.99 -15.00 2.85
C GLN A 135 18.84 -15.26 3.82
N ILE A 136 19.11 -15.30 5.13
CA ILE A 136 18.08 -15.50 6.16
C ILE A 136 17.12 -14.32 6.18
N ILE A 137 17.63 -13.10 6.36
CA ILE A 137 16.78 -11.89 6.46
C ILE A 137 16.06 -11.60 5.14
N THR A 138 16.74 -11.77 4.01
CA THR A 138 16.13 -11.58 2.68
C THR A 138 15.06 -12.65 2.43
N GLY A 139 15.32 -13.91 2.82
CA GLY A 139 14.36 -15.00 2.68
C GLY A 139 13.11 -14.77 3.51
N LYS A 140 13.25 -14.28 4.75
CA LYS A 140 12.13 -13.89 5.62
C LYS A 140 11.30 -12.76 5.02
N ALA A 141 11.98 -11.70 4.56
CA ALA A 141 11.31 -10.56 3.95
C ALA A 141 10.54 -10.96 2.67
N LEU A 142 11.18 -11.72 1.78
CA LEU A 142 10.53 -12.21 0.55
C LEU A 142 9.40 -13.19 0.83
N GLY A 143 9.56 -14.10 1.79
CA GLY A 143 8.51 -15.07 2.17
C GLY A 143 7.24 -14.36 2.67
N GLY A 144 7.40 -13.37 3.55
CA GLY A 144 6.28 -12.54 4.01
C GLY A 144 5.67 -11.68 2.91
N LEU A 145 6.51 -11.02 2.09
CA LEU A 145 6.04 -10.20 0.96
C LEU A 145 5.25 -11.04 -0.06
N PHE A 146 5.72 -12.24 -0.41
CA PHE A 146 4.98 -13.13 -1.32
C PHE A 146 3.64 -13.57 -0.73
N ALA A 147 3.56 -13.82 0.58
CA ALA A 147 2.31 -14.18 1.23
C ALA A 147 1.28 -13.03 1.18
N LEU A 148 1.73 -11.80 1.44
CA LEU A 148 0.90 -10.59 1.29
C LEU A 148 0.46 -10.37 -0.17
N THR A 149 1.39 -10.49 -1.13
CA THR A 149 1.07 -10.39 -2.56
C THR A 149 0.05 -11.45 -2.98
N THR A 150 0.25 -12.70 -2.56
CA THR A 150 -0.68 -13.80 -2.87
C THR A 150 -2.07 -13.51 -2.33
N LEU A 151 -2.18 -12.97 -1.11
CA LEU A 151 -3.47 -12.58 -0.54
C LEU A 151 -4.18 -11.50 -1.36
N VAL A 152 -3.47 -10.43 -1.72
CA VAL A 152 -4.04 -9.32 -2.51
C VAL A 152 -4.50 -9.82 -3.88
N PHE A 153 -3.66 -10.56 -4.60
CA PHE A 153 -4.01 -11.08 -5.93
C PHE A 153 -5.07 -12.18 -5.88
N ALA A 154 -5.15 -12.99 -4.82
CA ALA A 154 -6.24 -13.94 -4.64
C ALA A 154 -7.58 -13.21 -4.43
N GLY A 155 -7.59 -12.16 -3.59
CA GLY A 155 -8.77 -11.30 -3.42
C GLY A 155 -9.21 -10.65 -4.74
N LEU A 156 -8.24 -10.14 -5.50
CA LEU A 156 -8.47 -9.55 -6.83
C LEU A 156 -9.06 -10.56 -7.83
N ALA A 157 -8.54 -11.78 -7.84
CA ALA A 157 -9.05 -12.83 -8.73
C ALA A 157 -10.51 -13.19 -8.40
N VAL A 158 -10.85 -13.26 -7.11
CA VAL A 158 -12.23 -13.49 -6.66
C VAL A 158 -13.12 -12.31 -7.06
N SER A 159 -12.70 -11.06 -6.81
CA SER A 159 -13.51 -9.88 -7.13
C SER A 159 -13.70 -9.70 -8.64
N LEU A 160 -12.68 -9.99 -9.46
CA LEU A 160 -12.81 -10.03 -10.92
C LEU A 160 -13.80 -11.12 -11.36
N GLY A 161 -13.78 -12.29 -10.73
CA GLY A 161 -14.78 -13.33 -10.96
C GLY A 161 -16.20 -12.85 -10.69
N VAL A 162 -16.41 -12.10 -9.60
CA VAL A 162 -17.71 -11.49 -9.28
C VAL A 162 -18.13 -10.49 -10.34
N LEU A 163 -17.23 -9.61 -10.81
CA LEU A 163 -17.55 -8.66 -11.88
C LEU A 163 -18.04 -9.36 -13.16
N LEU A 164 -17.38 -10.45 -13.56
CA LEU A 164 -17.77 -11.21 -14.74
C LEU A 164 -19.14 -11.89 -14.58
N VAL A 165 -19.47 -12.36 -13.36
CA VAL A 165 -20.80 -12.91 -13.05
C VAL A 165 -21.87 -11.83 -13.11
N GLU A 166 -21.57 -10.60 -12.69
CA GLU A 166 -22.45 -9.43 -12.79
C GLU A 166 -22.53 -8.86 -14.23
N GLY A 167 -21.86 -9.48 -15.20
CA GLY A 167 -21.84 -9.02 -16.59
C GLY A 167 -20.98 -7.76 -16.83
N ILE A 168 -20.17 -7.36 -15.83
CA ILE A 168 -19.24 -6.24 -15.92
C ILE A 168 -17.91 -6.77 -16.45
N VAL A 169 -17.64 -6.49 -17.72
CA VAL A 169 -16.37 -6.89 -18.37
C VAL A 169 -15.39 -5.73 -18.32
N PRO A 170 -14.25 -5.84 -17.61
CA PRO A 170 -13.23 -4.80 -17.58
C PRO A 170 -12.56 -4.65 -18.96
N ASP A 171 -12.45 -3.41 -19.42
CA ASP A 171 -11.64 -3.05 -20.58
C ASP A 171 -10.14 -2.95 -20.22
N SER A 172 -9.28 -2.61 -21.18
CA SER A 172 -7.83 -2.52 -20.96
C SER A 172 -7.48 -1.52 -19.87
N ASP A 173 -8.14 -0.37 -19.84
CA ASP A 173 -7.83 0.70 -18.89
C ASP A 173 -8.32 0.32 -17.50
N ALA A 174 -9.52 -0.26 -17.37
CA ALA A 174 -9.97 -0.79 -16.08
C ALA A 174 -9.06 -1.91 -15.56
N LEU A 175 -8.57 -2.80 -16.42
CA LEU A 175 -7.60 -3.84 -16.01
C LEU A 175 -6.29 -3.23 -15.50
N ILE A 176 -5.78 -2.18 -16.16
CA ILE A 176 -4.58 -1.47 -15.72
C ILE A 176 -4.84 -0.75 -14.39
N SER A 177 -5.97 -0.05 -14.23
CA SER A 177 -6.38 0.58 -12.97
C SER A 177 -6.44 -0.41 -11.81
N ILE A 178 -7.09 -1.56 -12.02
CA ILE A 178 -7.23 -2.63 -11.03
C ILE A 178 -5.87 -3.22 -10.67
N LEU A 179 -4.97 -3.41 -11.65
CA LEU A 179 -3.61 -3.88 -11.41
C LEU A 179 -2.79 -2.86 -10.63
N LEU A 180 -2.85 -1.58 -11.00
CA LEU A 180 -2.14 -0.50 -10.31
C LEU A 180 -2.64 -0.34 -8.86
N PHE A 181 -3.94 -0.46 -8.63
CA PHE A 181 -4.53 -0.54 -7.30
C PHE A 181 -3.97 -1.72 -6.49
N ALA A 182 -3.89 -2.91 -7.08
CA ALA A 182 -3.32 -4.10 -6.42
C ALA A 182 -1.84 -3.89 -6.07
N LEU A 183 -1.05 -3.32 -6.98
CA LEU A 183 0.37 -3.01 -6.74
C LEU A 183 0.56 -1.95 -5.66
N ALA A 184 -0.24 -0.88 -5.67
CA ALA A 184 -0.25 0.13 -4.61
C ALA A 184 -0.60 -0.48 -3.24
N THR A 185 -1.56 -1.41 -3.22
CA THR A 185 -1.95 -2.15 -2.01
C THR A 185 -0.82 -3.04 -1.50
N VAL A 186 -0.13 -3.77 -2.39
CA VAL A 186 1.03 -4.58 -2.01
C VAL A 186 2.15 -3.70 -1.45
N ALA A 187 2.45 -2.55 -2.08
CA ALA A 187 3.47 -1.61 -1.59
C ALA A 187 3.11 -1.04 -0.21
N PHE A 188 1.85 -0.69 0.01
CA PHE A 188 1.34 -0.25 1.31
C PHE A 188 1.46 -1.32 2.40
N LEU A 189 1.08 -2.57 2.11
CA LEU A 189 1.26 -3.68 3.04
C LEU A 189 2.74 -3.96 3.31
N ALA A 190 3.58 -3.87 2.27
CA ALA A 190 5.04 -4.00 2.40
C ALA A 190 5.65 -2.93 3.31
N PHE A 191 5.12 -1.70 3.31
CA PHE A 191 5.57 -0.65 4.23
C PHE A 191 5.42 -1.08 5.69
N TYR A 192 4.21 -1.48 6.09
CA TYR A 192 3.93 -1.88 7.47
C TYR A 192 4.59 -3.20 7.86
N PHE A 193 4.71 -4.13 6.92
CA PHE A 193 5.49 -5.35 7.11
C PHE A 193 6.97 -5.05 7.34
N SER A 194 7.60 -4.23 6.49
CA SER A 194 9.00 -3.82 6.63
C SER A 194 9.24 -3.00 7.90
N LEU A 195 8.29 -2.16 8.31
CA LEU A 195 8.33 -1.44 9.58
C LEU A 195 8.35 -2.42 10.75
N ALA A 196 7.44 -3.39 10.76
CA ALA A 196 7.36 -4.42 11.80
C ALA A 196 8.60 -5.31 11.82
N LEU A 197 9.15 -5.68 10.65
CA LEU A 197 10.40 -6.42 10.52
C LEU A 197 11.59 -5.61 11.08
N THR A 198 11.68 -4.32 10.76
CA THR A 198 12.70 -3.42 11.30
C THR A 198 12.66 -3.41 12.82
N ILE A 199 11.47 -3.22 13.40
CA ILE A 199 11.28 -3.26 14.85
C ILE A 199 11.64 -4.65 15.42
N SER A 200 11.29 -5.73 14.72
CA SER A 200 11.63 -7.11 15.10
C SER A 200 13.14 -7.35 15.19
N THR A 201 13.95 -6.68 14.34
CA THR A 201 15.42 -6.80 14.36
C THR A 201 16.05 -6.07 15.55
N VAL A 202 15.44 -4.98 16.02
CA VAL A 202 15.99 -4.13 17.10
C VAL A 202 15.47 -4.56 18.48
N VAL A 203 14.30 -5.20 18.55
CA VAL A 203 13.63 -5.55 19.81
C VAL A 203 13.66 -7.06 20.06
N PRO A 204 14.46 -7.56 21.02
CA PRO A 204 14.62 -9.00 21.24
C PRO A 204 13.38 -9.71 21.80
N ARG A 205 12.40 -8.96 22.35
CA ARG A 205 11.18 -9.55 22.93
C ARG A 205 9.99 -9.35 22.01
N THR A 206 9.41 -10.46 21.52
CA THR A 206 8.28 -10.49 20.60
C THR A 206 7.08 -9.66 21.06
N GLY A 207 6.68 -9.76 22.34
CA GLY A 207 5.58 -8.94 22.86
C GLY A 207 5.86 -7.42 22.84
N LYS A 208 7.11 -7.00 23.07
CA LYS A 208 7.51 -5.59 22.96
C LYS A 208 7.62 -5.13 21.51
N ALA A 209 8.12 -5.99 20.63
CA ALA A 209 8.21 -5.72 19.19
C ALA A 209 6.81 -5.45 18.61
N PHE A 210 5.82 -6.28 18.97
CA PHE A 210 4.42 -6.07 18.60
C PHE A 210 3.89 -4.72 19.08
N LEU A 211 4.08 -4.41 20.37
CA LEU A 211 3.63 -3.14 20.97
C LEU A 211 4.23 -1.94 20.25
N TYR A 212 5.54 -1.94 19.99
CA TYR A 212 6.21 -0.83 19.30
C TYR A 212 5.77 -0.68 17.86
N ALA A 213 5.52 -1.79 17.14
CA ALA A 213 4.96 -1.74 15.80
C ALA A 213 3.56 -1.13 15.79
N LEU A 214 2.72 -1.47 16.79
CA LEU A 214 1.38 -0.90 16.91
C LEU A 214 1.40 0.58 17.32
N VAL A 215 2.33 0.99 18.18
CA VAL A 215 2.53 2.42 18.52
C VAL A 215 2.98 3.19 17.28
N ALA A 216 3.94 2.67 16.51
CA ALA A 216 4.37 3.30 15.27
C ALA A 216 3.23 3.39 14.26
N PHE A 217 2.43 2.32 14.13
CA PHE A 217 1.20 2.33 13.34
C PHE A 217 0.28 3.47 13.73
N PHE A 218 -0.09 3.57 15.01
CA PHE A 218 -0.99 4.62 15.50
C PHE A 218 -0.45 6.03 15.27
N VAL A 219 0.87 6.22 15.46
CA VAL A 219 1.53 7.50 15.16
C VAL A 219 1.33 7.88 13.69
N PHE A 220 1.56 6.95 12.77
CA PHE A 220 1.41 7.20 11.34
C PHE A 220 -0.05 7.38 10.90
N THR A 221 -1.00 6.65 11.49
CA THR A 221 -2.41 6.65 11.05
C THR A 221 -3.29 7.68 11.74
N ALA A 222 -2.96 8.09 12.96
CA ALA A 222 -3.77 9.02 13.73
C ALA A 222 -3.04 10.34 14.01
N LEU A 223 -1.79 10.26 14.48
CA LEU A 223 -1.08 11.46 14.91
C LEU A 223 -0.67 12.33 13.72
N VAL A 224 -0.06 11.76 12.67
CA VAL A 224 0.40 12.52 11.50
C VAL A 224 -0.77 13.23 10.78
N PRO A 225 -1.89 12.55 10.42
CA PRO A 225 -3.08 13.22 9.90
C PRO A 225 -3.59 14.37 10.78
N THR A 226 -3.69 14.14 12.09
CA THR A 226 -4.18 15.16 13.04
C THR A 226 -3.27 16.38 13.07
N VAL A 227 -1.95 16.18 13.08
CA VAL A 227 -0.98 17.27 13.01
C VAL A 227 -1.10 18.04 11.70
N GLY A 228 -1.34 17.35 10.57
CA GLY A 228 -1.59 18.00 9.29
C GLY A 228 -2.83 18.92 9.31
N VAL A 229 -3.93 18.43 9.88
CA VAL A 229 -5.16 19.24 10.04
C VAL A 229 -4.93 20.45 10.92
N VAL A 230 -4.24 20.30 12.05
CA VAL A 230 -3.90 21.43 12.94
C VAL A 230 -2.93 22.41 12.27
N ALA A 231 -1.97 21.92 11.48
CA ALA A 231 -1.04 22.75 10.74
C ALA A 231 -1.75 23.63 9.70
N LYS A 232 -2.90 23.21 9.16
CA LYS A 232 -3.74 24.03 8.28
C LYS A 232 -4.06 25.39 8.89
N ASP A 233 -4.56 25.38 10.13
CA ASP A 233 -5.04 26.58 10.81
C ASP A 233 -3.88 27.56 11.11
N VAL A 234 -2.68 27.02 11.32
CA VAL A 234 -1.47 27.81 11.64
C VAL A 234 -0.76 28.32 10.39
N VAL A 235 -0.64 27.48 9.35
CA VAL A 235 0.21 27.73 8.18
C VAL A 235 -0.58 28.37 7.03
N VAL A 236 -1.80 27.89 6.78
CA VAL A 236 -2.62 28.33 5.64
C VAL A 236 -3.39 29.60 6.00
N GLY A 237 -3.87 29.70 7.24
CA GLY A 237 -4.60 30.85 7.75
C GLY A 237 -6.09 30.85 7.38
N ALA A 238 -6.73 32.01 7.52
CA ALA A 238 -8.18 32.15 7.30
C ALA A 238 -8.55 31.94 5.82
N HIS A 239 -9.68 31.28 5.59
CA HIS A 239 -10.19 31.06 4.25
C HIS A 239 -10.49 32.41 3.56
N PRO A 240 -10.08 32.62 2.29
CA PRO A 240 -10.34 33.87 1.58
C PRO A 240 -11.84 34.18 1.51
N LEU A 241 -12.20 35.46 1.71
CA LEU A 241 -13.58 35.94 1.64
C LEU A 241 -14.14 35.90 0.20
N PRO A 242 -15.47 35.82 0.02
CA PRO A 242 -16.11 35.99 -1.29
C PRO A 242 -15.83 37.40 -1.82
N GLY A 243 -14.86 37.52 -2.74
CA GLY A 243 -14.37 38.81 -3.24
C GLY A 243 -12.87 39.03 -3.09
N ALA A 244 -12.16 38.13 -2.40
CA ALA A 244 -10.69 38.14 -2.34
C ALA A 244 -10.07 38.15 -3.74
N SER A 245 -8.93 38.81 -3.87
CA SER A 245 -8.19 38.91 -5.13
C SER A 245 -7.73 37.51 -5.61
N PRO A 246 -7.53 37.32 -6.92
CA PRO A 246 -7.00 36.05 -7.44
C PRO A 246 -5.68 35.64 -6.77
N ALA A 247 -4.79 36.62 -6.53
CA ALA A 247 -3.50 36.39 -5.89
C ALA A 247 -3.63 35.87 -4.44
N GLU A 248 -4.58 36.39 -3.65
CA GLU A 248 -4.82 35.90 -2.29
C GLU A 248 -5.36 34.46 -2.28
N ARG A 249 -6.19 34.10 -3.25
CA ARG A 249 -6.72 32.73 -3.38
C ARG A 249 -5.63 31.75 -3.81
N GLU A 250 -4.77 32.17 -4.73
CA GLU A 250 -3.63 31.38 -5.19
C GLU A 250 -2.61 31.14 -4.07
N ASP A 251 -2.25 32.17 -3.29
CA ASP A 251 -1.36 32.02 -2.12
C ASP A 251 -1.97 31.09 -1.05
N TYR A 252 -3.27 31.22 -0.77
CA TYR A 252 -3.97 30.30 0.14
C TYR A 252 -3.92 28.85 -0.36
N GLN A 253 -4.20 28.62 -1.64
CA GLN A 253 -4.16 27.29 -2.26
C GLN A 253 -2.75 26.70 -2.22
N ALA A 254 -1.72 27.48 -2.58
CA ALA A 254 -0.33 27.03 -2.55
C ALA A 254 0.12 26.60 -1.15
N ARG A 255 -0.28 27.34 -0.10
CA ARG A 255 0.01 26.95 1.29
C ARG A 255 -0.75 25.69 1.70
N LEU A 256 -2.00 25.55 1.29
CA LEU A 256 -2.81 24.36 1.57
C LEU A 256 -2.21 23.12 0.89
N GLU A 257 -1.82 23.22 -0.38
CA GLU A 257 -1.15 22.16 -1.12
C GLU A 257 0.17 21.74 -0.47
N LEU A 258 0.93 22.69 0.07
CA LEU A 258 2.15 22.37 0.82
C LEU A 258 1.83 21.52 2.07
N VAL A 259 0.85 21.95 2.87
CA VAL A 259 0.45 21.22 4.08
C VAL A 259 -0.08 19.82 3.73
N GLU A 260 -0.92 19.70 2.70
CA GLU A 260 -1.40 18.43 2.17
C GLU A 260 -0.25 17.53 1.72
N SER A 261 0.69 18.05 0.92
CA SER A 261 1.85 17.30 0.42
C SER A 261 2.73 16.76 1.56
N VAL A 262 3.00 17.56 2.58
CA VAL A 262 3.74 17.12 3.77
C VAL A 262 2.96 16.04 4.53
N ALA A 263 1.65 16.24 4.70
CA ALA A 263 0.81 15.27 5.39
C ALA A 263 0.73 13.93 4.63
N THR A 264 0.54 13.95 3.31
CA THR A 264 0.51 12.74 2.47
C THR A 264 1.89 12.10 2.31
N PHE A 265 2.99 12.84 2.45
CA PHE A 265 4.33 12.27 2.45
C PHE A 265 4.58 11.43 3.72
N PHE A 266 4.19 11.94 4.89
CA PHE A 266 4.47 11.30 6.17
C PHE A 266 3.36 10.39 6.68
N SER A 267 2.15 10.44 6.09
CA SER A 267 1.04 9.54 6.38
C SER A 267 0.97 8.43 5.32
N PRO A 268 1.49 7.22 5.60
CA PRO A 268 1.44 6.08 4.67
C PRO A 268 0.00 5.74 4.27
N GLN A 269 -0.96 5.96 5.16
CA GLN A 269 -2.37 5.66 4.91
C GLN A 269 -3.00 6.66 3.93
N TRP A 270 -2.77 7.97 4.09
CA TRP A 270 -3.24 8.97 3.12
C TRP A 270 -2.50 8.88 1.80
N ASN A 271 -1.19 8.59 1.84
CA ASN A 271 -0.41 8.33 0.64
C ASN A 271 -0.99 7.18 -0.18
N TYR A 272 -1.25 6.05 0.49
CA TYR A 272 -1.89 4.89 -0.13
C TYR A 272 -3.27 5.21 -0.66
N GLU A 273 -4.13 5.85 0.13
CA GLU A 273 -5.49 6.20 -0.28
C GLU A 273 -5.49 7.08 -1.53
N LEU A 274 -4.59 8.07 -1.60
CA LEU A 274 -4.42 8.93 -2.78
C LEU A 274 -3.96 8.16 -4.02
N VAL A 275 -2.89 7.36 -3.90
CA VAL A 275 -2.34 6.59 -5.02
C VAL A 275 -3.33 5.52 -5.49
N ALA A 276 -3.97 4.82 -4.57
CA ALA A 276 -4.95 3.80 -4.90
C ALA A 276 -6.24 4.40 -5.50
N THR A 277 -6.71 5.55 -4.99
CA THR A 277 -7.88 6.24 -5.57
C THR A 277 -7.58 6.80 -6.95
N SER A 278 -6.39 7.40 -7.16
CA SER A 278 -5.98 7.86 -8.49
C SER A 278 -5.80 6.72 -9.50
N ALA A 279 -5.44 5.51 -9.04
CA ALA A 279 -5.42 4.31 -9.88
C ALA A 279 -6.81 3.99 -10.41
N LEU A 280 -7.80 4.03 -9.52
CA LEU A 280 -9.17 3.58 -9.77
C LEU A 280 -10.05 4.64 -10.43
N GLU A 281 -9.71 5.92 -10.25
CA GLU A 281 -10.38 7.07 -10.87
C GLU A 281 -9.36 7.89 -11.66
N PRO A 282 -9.08 7.51 -12.93
CA PRO A 282 -8.11 8.21 -13.76
C PRO A 282 -8.45 9.66 -14.06
N ARG A 283 -9.66 10.16 -13.78
CA ARG A 283 -9.98 11.59 -13.92
C ARG A 283 -9.59 12.40 -12.69
N LEU A 284 -9.19 11.78 -11.58
CA LEU A 284 -8.77 12.51 -10.39
C LEU A 284 -7.57 13.42 -10.71
N ALA A 285 -7.79 14.72 -10.59
CA ALA A 285 -6.81 15.77 -10.90
C ALA A 285 -6.15 16.31 -9.62
N ALA A 286 -6.94 16.49 -8.56
CA ALA A 286 -6.44 16.87 -7.24
C ALA A 286 -7.31 16.25 -6.15
N TYR A 287 -6.72 15.97 -4.99
CA TYR A 287 -7.41 15.40 -3.83
C TYR A 287 -6.79 15.95 -2.54
N GLY A 288 -7.59 16.60 -1.71
CA GLY A 288 -7.17 17.19 -0.44
C GLY A 288 -7.92 16.57 0.73
N PHE A 289 -7.18 15.98 1.67
CA PHE A 289 -7.73 15.33 2.87
C PHE A 289 -8.12 16.35 3.95
N ILE A 290 -7.30 17.40 4.11
CA ILE A 290 -7.40 18.45 5.13
C ILE A 290 -8.43 19.54 4.73
N GLY A 291 -8.76 19.61 3.43
CA GLY A 291 -9.84 20.43 2.88
C GLY A 291 -11.13 19.68 2.56
N GLY A 292 -11.09 18.35 2.44
CA GLY A 292 -12.21 17.56 1.95
C GLY A 292 -12.59 17.90 0.51
N SER A 293 -11.59 18.11 -0.35
CA SER A 293 -11.78 18.52 -1.74
C SER A 293 -11.31 17.44 -2.70
N ALA A 294 -12.04 17.28 -3.80
CA ALA A 294 -11.62 16.48 -4.94
C ALA A 294 -11.90 17.29 -6.21
N ALA A 295 -10.93 17.34 -7.12
CA ALA A 295 -11.09 17.93 -8.43
C ALA A 295 -10.88 16.84 -9.49
N TYR A 296 -11.74 16.84 -10.49
CA TYR A 296 -11.71 15.89 -11.60
C TYR A 296 -11.42 16.63 -12.90
N LEU A 297 -10.79 15.94 -13.85
CA LEU A 297 -10.68 16.42 -15.22
C LEU A 297 -12.08 16.57 -15.82
N PRO A 298 -12.29 17.56 -16.71
CA PRO A 298 -13.55 17.73 -17.42
C PRO A 298 -14.07 16.44 -18.09
N TYR A 299 -15.38 16.29 -18.20
CA TYR A 299 -16.02 15.05 -18.68
C TYR A 299 -15.66 14.68 -20.13
N ASP A 300 -15.26 15.67 -20.93
CA ASP A 300 -14.85 15.54 -22.32
C ASP A 300 -13.37 15.20 -22.50
N VAL A 301 -12.59 15.18 -21.41
CA VAL A 301 -11.19 14.78 -21.41
C VAL A 301 -11.07 13.28 -21.13
N THR A 302 -10.53 12.54 -22.10
CA THR A 302 -10.13 11.15 -21.91
C THR A 302 -8.96 11.07 -20.94
N ALA A 303 -9.07 10.24 -19.90
CA ALA A 303 -8.03 10.08 -18.90
C ALA A 303 -7.64 8.61 -18.76
N HIS A 304 -6.35 8.33 -18.86
CA HIS A 304 -5.83 6.97 -18.73
C HIS A 304 -5.21 6.75 -17.34
N PRO A 305 -5.21 5.50 -16.83
CA PRO A 305 -4.68 5.20 -15.49
C PRO A 305 -3.21 5.57 -15.33
N ALA A 306 -2.41 5.43 -16.39
CA ALA A 306 -1.00 5.81 -16.40
C ALA A 306 -0.80 7.32 -16.22
N ASP A 307 -1.68 8.14 -16.78
CA ASP A 307 -1.62 9.60 -16.66
C ASP A 307 -1.94 10.02 -15.22
N ALA A 308 -2.88 9.34 -14.56
CA ALA A 308 -3.20 9.59 -13.16
C ALA A 308 -2.00 9.27 -12.25
N PHE A 309 -1.31 8.15 -12.47
CA PHE A 309 -0.07 7.82 -11.77
C PHE A 309 1.03 8.86 -12.00
N ALA A 310 1.15 9.37 -13.22
CA ALA A 310 2.09 10.43 -13.54
C ALA A 310 1.77 11.75 -12.82
N ARG A 311 0.49 12.10 -12.64
CA ARG A 311 0.08 13.29 -11.87
C ARG A 311 0.47 13.17 -10.39
N PHE A 312 0.33 11.98 -9.80
CA PHE A 312 0.68 11.73 -8.39
C PHE A 312 2.04 11.03 -8.19
N TRP A 313 2.97 11.19 -9.13
CA TRP A 313 4.23 10.42 -9.18
C TRP A 313 5.07 10.50 -7.90
N GLN A 314 5.03 11.63 -7.18
CA GLN A 314 5.75 11.79 -5.92
C GLN A 314 5.20 10.85 -4.85
N ASN A 315 3.87 10.77 -4.72
CA ASN A 315 3.23 9.87 -3.78
C ASN A 315 3.47 8.40 -4.18
N VAL A 316 3.40 8.09 -5.48
CA VAL A 316 3.78 6.77 -6.00
C VAL A 316 5.22 6.43 -5.60
N LEU A 317 6.18 7.33 -5.83
CA LEU A 317 7.57 7.11 -5.46
C LEU A 317 7.73 6.83 -3.97
N VAL A 318 7.10 7.63 -3.10
CA VAL A 318 7.14 7.44 -1.65
C VAL A 318 6.57 6.07 -1.26
N LEU A 319 5.42 5.69 -1.80
CA LEU A 319 4.74 4.43 -1.51
C LEU A 319 5.62 3.21 -1.81
N PHE A 320 6.34 3.22 -2.93
CA PHE A 320 7.19 2.11 -3.35
C PHE A 320 8.59 2.14 -2.73
N MET A 321 9.14 3.32 -2.44
CA MET A 321 10.50 3.45 -1.89
C MET A 321 10.55 3.29 -0.37
N ALA A 322 9.54 3.75 0.38
CA ALA A 322 9.54 3.66 1.84
C ALA A 322 9.67 2.22 2.38
N PRO A 323 8.97 1.20 1.84
CA PRO A 323 9.18 -0.20 2.23
C PRO A 323 10.61 -0.69 2.01
N LEU A 324 11.28 -0.25 0.94
CA LEU A 324 12.65 -0.64 0.60
C LEU A 324 13.66 0.00 1.54
N VAL A 325 13.46 1.27 1.91
CA VAL A 325 14.29 1.96 2.90
C VAL A 325 14.19 1.27 4.25
N LEU A 326 12.97 0.97 4.71
CA LEU A 326 12.74 0.24 5.97
C LEU A 326 13.39 -1.15 5.93
N TYR A 327 13.21 -1.90 4.83
CA TYR A 327 13.90 -3.18 4.64
C TYR A 327 15.43 -3.03 4.70
N GLY A 328 16.00 -2.00 4.06
CA GLY A 328 17.42 -1.72 4.13
C GLY A 328 17.92 -1.47 5.56
N ILE A 329 17.14 -0.74 6.37
CA ILE A 329 17.43 -0.52 7.80
C ILE A 329 17.39 -1.86 8.55
N ALA A 330 16.34 -2.67 8.36
CA ALA A 330 16.22 -4.00 8.97
C ALA A 330 17.39 -4.91 8.59
N PHE A 331 17.79 -4.89 7.32
CA PHE A 331 18.92 -5.66 6.81
C PHE A 331 20.21 -5.25 7.50
N LEU A 332 20.52 -3.95 7.54
CA LEU A 332 21.73 -3.44 8.19
C LEU A 332 21.75 -3.70 9.70
N ALA A 333 20.61 -3.53 10.38
CA ALA A 333 20.46 -3.85 11.79
C ALA A 333 20.73 -5.34 12.04
N PHE A 334 20.16 -6.23 11.23
CA PHE A 334 20.36 -7.67 11.34
C PHE A 334 21.82 -8.09 11.09
N GLN A 335 22.51 -7.48 10.13
CA GLN A 335 23.94 -7.76 9.89
C GLN A 335 24.84 -7.37 11.07
N ARG A 336 24.50 -6.26 11.74
CA ARG A 336 25.25 -5.74 12.91
C ARG A 336 24.93 -6.49 14.20
N MET A 337 24.02 -7.46 14.19
CA MET A 337 23.70 -8.23 15.39
C MET A 337 24.88 -9.11 15.81
N ASP A 338 25.42 -8.80 16.99
CA ASP A 338 26.41 -9.64 17.67
C ASP A 338 25.69 -10.87 18.26
N VAL A 339 25.93 -12.02 17.64
CA VAL A 339 25.41 -13.31 18.11
C VAL A 339 26.50 -13.97 18.94
N ARG A 340 26.70 -13.49 20.18
CA ARG A 340 27.54 -14.15 21.19
C ARG A 340 26.69 -15.10 22.04
#